data_AF-A0A4R8RCA8-F1
#
_entry.id   AF-A0A4R8RCA8-F1
#
_cell.length_a   1.000
_cell.length_b   1.000
_cell.length_c   1.000
_cell.angle_alpha   90.00
_cell.angle_beta   90.00
_cell.angle_gamma   90.00
#
_symmetry.space_group_name_H-M   'P 1'
#
loop_
_entity.id
_entity.type
_entity.pdbx_description
1 polymer ?
#
loop_
_entity_poly.entity_id
_entity_poly.type
_entity_poly.pdbx_seq_one_letter_code
_entity_poly.pdbx_strand_id
1 'polypeptide(L)'
;MRPSQFLSAIALVASAGLVTANPVPNPLPELVDDDSSRLVARNDSDSDPDKCIKAPLSAEPDFSYYTFHIEASIKERAQRHGLTKIGVIQYCDSNGGLFGTQPMGTDNWAYAPLDKFGPDQPYKIKVNRCKKRYNRHVSKYQVYLCNEKNWCGTTRCGFTRKVCPPEKTKAVDLVDNESWICSL
;
A
#
# COMPACT_ATOMS: atom_id res chain seq x y z
N MET A 1 -29.32 21.05 89.59
CA MET A 1 -28.81 22.42 89.38
C MET A 1 -27.51 22.31 88.57
N ARG A 2 -27.42 23.01 87.42
CA ARG A 2 -26.19 23.24 86.63
C ARG A 2 -25.17 24.08 87.44
N PRO A 3 -23.86 24.25 87.09
CA PRO A 3 -23.29 24.26 85.72
C PRO A 3 -21.79 23.82 85.53
N SER A 4 -21.37 23.81 84.23
CA SER A 4 -20.06 24.26 83.64
C SER A 4 -18.72 23.60 84.08
N GLN A 5 -17.69 23.37 83.25
CA GLN A 5 -17.36 23.70 81.85
C GLN A 5 -15.97 23.07 81.47
N PHE A 6 -15.72 22.81 80.17
CA PHE A 6 -14.43 22.85 79.42
C PHE A 6 -13.29 21.83 79.78
N LEU A 7 -12.54 21.16 78.90
CA LEU A 7 -12.05 21.37 77.51
C LEU A 7 -11.43 20.07 76.90
N SER A 8 -11.47 19.98 75.55
CA SER A 8 -10.53 19.34 74.57
C SER A 8 -10.24 17.81 74.60
N ALA A 9 -10.02 17.09 73.48
CA ALA A 9 -9.50 17.44 72.16
C ALA A 9 -9.85 16.39 71.07
N ILE A 10 -10.08 16.88 69.84
CA ILE A 10 -9.73 16.33 68.51
C ILE A 10 -10.21 14.90 68.19
N ALA A 11 -11.32 14.80 67.45
CA ALA A 11 -11.64 13.64 66.62
C ALA A 11 -10.98 13.81 65.24
N LEU A 12 -10.16 12.83 64.85
CA LEU A 12 -9.49 12.77 63.55
C LEU A 12 -10.52 12.64 62.41
N VAL A 13 -10.31 13.48 61.40
CA VAL A 13 -11.11 13.59 60.19
C VAL A 13 -10.92 12.36 59.31
N ALA A 14 -12.02 11.96 58.68
CA ALA A 14 -12.15 10.84 57.76
C ALA A 14 -11.27 10.96 56.51
N SER A 15 -10.77 9.82 56.04
CA SER A 15 -10.28 9.62 54.67
C SER A 15 -11.08 8.50 54.03
N ALA A 16 -12.34 8.78 53.68
CA ALA A 16 -13.07 7.94 52.73
C ALA A 16 -12.55 8.29 51.33
N GLY A 17 -11.64 7.48 50.80
CA GLY A 17 -11.23 7.52 49.40
C GLY A 17 -12.37 7.01 48.52
N LEU A 18 -13.34 7.87 48.21
CA LEU A 18 -14.21 7.70 47.06
C LEU A 18 -13.35 8.00 45.83
N VAL A 19 -12.90 6.95 45.15
CA VAL A 19 -12.31 7.05 43.81
C VAL A 19 -13.42 7.53 42.89
N THR A 20 -13.40 8.82 42.55
CA THR A 20 -14.23 9.36 41.46
C THR A 20 -13.66 8.81 40.16
N ALA A 21 -14.27 7.75 39.66
CA ALA A 21 -14.10 7.34 38.28
C ALA A 21 -14.62 8.49 37.39
N ASN A 22 -13.69 9.26 36.83
CA ASN A 22 -14.02 10.16 35.73
C ASN A 22 -14.66 9.31 34.62
N PRO A 23 -15.79 9.72 34.03
CA PRO A 23 -16.31 9.05 32.86
C PRO A 23 -15.32 9.28 31.72
N VAL A 24 -14.58 8.22 31.38
CA VAL A 24 -13.79 8.14 30.15
C VAL A 24 -14.77 8.38 28.99
N PRO A 25 -14.52 9.35 28.09
CA PRO A 25 -15.36 9.52 26.91
C PRO A 25 -15.35 8.20 26.13
N ASN A 26 -16.54 7.69 25.82
CA ASN A 26 -16.78 6.49 25.03
C ASN A 26 -15.67 6.24 24.00
N PRO A 27 -15.11 5.02 23.91
CA PRO A 27 -14.34 4.65 22.73
C PRO A 27 -15.28 4.80 21.52
N LEU A 28 -14.84 5.51 20.48
CA LEU A 28 -15.49 5.45 19.17
C LEU A 28 -15.68 3.97 18.79
N PRO A 29 -16.79 3.61 18.11
CA PRO A 29 -16.95 2.25 17.63
C PRO A 29 -15.73 1.91 16.77
N GLU A 30 -14.99 0.87 17.18
CA GLU A 30 -14.04 0.18 16.32
C GLU A 30 -14.81 -0.20 15.06
N LEU A 31 -14.63 0.56 13.99
CA LEU A 31 -14.79 0.05 12.65
C LEU A 31 -13.67 -0.99 12.50
N VAL A 32 -13.97 -2.20 12.95
CA VAL A 32 -13.32 -3.41 12.47
C VAL A 32 -13.55 -3.43 10.96
N ASP A 33 -12.62 -2.83 10.22
CA ASP A 33 -12.56 -2.88 8.77
C ASP A 33 -12.34 -4.35 8.38
N ASP A 34 -13.42 -5.00 7.97
CA ASP A 34 -13.44 -6.27 7.24
C ASP A 34 -12.83 -6.13 5.81
N ASP A 35 -11.97 -5.13 5.59
CA ASP A 35 -11.45 -4.72 4.27
C ASP A 35 -10.34 -5.65 3.76
N SER A 36 -9.81 -6.53 4.62
CA SER A 36 -8.90 -7.61 4.19
C SER A 36 -9.56 -8.60 3.21
N SER A 37 -10.89 -8.70 3.22
CA SER A 37 -11.67 -9.50 2.27
C SER A 37 -11.88 -8.83 0.90
N ARG A 38 -11.62 -7.51 0.81
CA ARG A 38 -11.71 -6.72 -0.43
C ARG A 38 -10.38 -6.46 -1.09
N LEU A 39 -9.26 -6.75 -0.43
CA LEU A 39 -7.98 -6.83 -1.13
C LEU A 39 -8.14 -7.85 -2.25
N VAL A 40 -8.14 -7.35 -3.47
CA VAL A 40 -8.38 -8.13 -4.67
C VAL A 40 -7.27 -9.19 -4.78
N ALA A 41 -7.53 -10.39 -4.24
CA ALA A 41 -6.63 -11.53 -4.26
C ALA A 41 -6.32 -11.92 -5.70
N ARG A 42 -5.21 -11.39 -6.22
CA ARG A 42 -4.71 -11.69 -7.57
C ARG A 42 -3.23 -12.01 -7.44
N ASN A 43 -3.00 -13.21 -6.92
CA ASN A 43 -1.77 -13.99 -6.78
C ASN A 43 -0.53 -13.26 -6.21
N ASP A 44 -0.30 -13.46 -4.91
CA ASP A 44 1.06 -13.63 -4.38
C ASP A 44 1.52 -15.11 -4.45
N SER A 45 0.66 -16.03 -4.90
CA SER A 45 1.00 -17.44 -5.08
C SER A 45 1.37 -17.75 -6.53
N ASP A 46 2.55 -18.32 -6.72
CA ASP A 46 3.04 -18.93 -7.97
C ASP A 46 2.20 -20.15 -8.46
N SER A 47 0.96 -20.30 -8.01
CA SER A 47 0.12 -21.49 -8.21
C SER A 47 -0.83 -21.42 -9.41
N ASP A 48 -0.96 -20.27 -10.09
CA ASP A 48 -1.64 -20.18 -11.39
C ASP A 48 -0.75 -19.39 -12.37
N PRO A 49 0.14 -20.06 -13.12
CA PRO A 49 1.05 -19.42 -14.08
C PRO A 49 0.30 -18.84 -15.30
N ASP A 50 -0.98 -19.16 -15.49
CA ASP A 50 -1.76 -18.76 -16.66
C ASP A 50 -2.51 -17.44 -16.48
N LYS A 51 -2.65 -16.93 -15.23
CA LYS A 51 -3.29 -15.64 -14.95
C LYS A 51 -2.28 -14.50 -14.89
N CYS A 52 -1.85 -14.06 -16.07
CA CYS A 52 -1.09 -12.84 -16.27
C CYS A 52 -1.83 -11.87 -17.20
N ILE A 53 -1.60 -10.58 -17.04
CA ILE A 53 -2.19 -9.56 -17.91
C ILE A 53 -1.38 -9.55 -19.21
N LYS A 54 -2.06 -9.76 -20.34
CA LYS A 54 -1.44 -9.62 -21.65
C LYS A 54 -1.04 -8.16 -21.87
N ALA A 55 0.23 -7.93 -22.20
CA ALA A 55 0.73 -6.59 -22.49
C ALA A 55 1.37 -6.54 -23.88
N PRO A 56 0.95 -5.63 -24.77
CA PRO A 56 1.66 -5.41 -26.01
C PRO A 56 3.08 -4.90 -25.75
N LEU A 57 3.94 -5.06 -26.76
CA LEU A 57 5.25 -4.44 -26.78
C LEU A 57 5.11 -2.92 -26.77
N SER A 58 6.00 -2.23 -26.05
CA SER A 58 6.03 -0.78 -26.09
C SER A 58 6.46 -0.28 -27.47
N ALA A 59 5.74 0.72 -28.00
CA ALA A 59 6.16 1.44 -29.21
C ALA A 59 7.44 2.27 -28.98
N GLU A 60 7.73 2.62 -27.72
CA GLU A 60 8.99 3.26 -27.31
C GLU A 60 9.88 2.22 -26.60
N PRO A 61 10.88 1.62 -27.29
CA PRO A 61 11.60 0.46 -26.76
C PRO A 61 12.46 0.76 -25.52
N ASP A 62 12.71 2.03 -25.22
CA ASP A 62 13.45 2.47 -24.02
C ASP A 62 12.55 2.66 -22.80
N PHE A 63 11.23 2.57 -22.94
CA PHE A 63 10.28 2.82 -21.86
C PHE A 63 9.15 1.80 -21.83
N SER A 64 8.71 1.46 -20.63
CA SER A 64 7.44 0.79 -20.43
C SER A 64 6.39 1.77 -19.93
N TYR A 65 5.15 1.49 -20.29
CA TYR A 65 3.99 2.24 -19.83
C TYR A 65 3.09 1.32 -19.03
N TYR A 66 2.57 1.84 -17.92
CA TYR A 66 1.55 1.14 -17.14
C TYR A 66 0.36 2.05 -16.89
N THR A 67 -0.78 1.67 -17.43
CA THR A 67 -2.06 2.37 -17.28
C THR A 67 -2.96 1.59 -16.32
N PHE A 68 -3.42 2.23 -15.25
CA PHE A 68 -4.24 1.59 -14.20
C PHE A 68 -5.08 2.63 -13.44
N HIS A 69 -5.99 2.13 -12.61
CA HIS A 69 -6.87 2.95 -11.76
C HIS A 69 -6.59 2.68 -10.28
N ILE A 70 -6.78 3.70 -9.44
CA ILE A 70 -6.85 3.54 -7.98
C ILE A 70 -8.32 3.66 -7.56
N GLU A 71 -8.76 2.81 -6.64
CA GLU A 71 -10.13 2.89 -6.11
C GLU A 71 -10.41 4.23 -5.42
N ALA A 72 -11.60 4.79 -5.65
CA ALA A 72 -11.98 6.10 -5.11
C ALA A 72 -12.03 6.16 -3.58
N SER A 73 -12.37 5.04 -2.93
CA SER A 73 -12.47 4.93 -1.46
C SER A 73 -11.14 5.14 -0.73
N ILE A 74 -10.00 5.10 -1.44
CA ILE A 74 -8.67 5.27 -0.87
C ILE A 74 -8.32 6.74 -0.60
N LYS A 75 -8.98 7.70 -1.26
CA LYS A 75 -8.60 9.12 -1.23
C LYS A 75 -8.52 9.70 0.18
N GLU A 76 -9.60 9.58 0.96
CA GLU A 76 -9.66 10.16 2.31
C GLU A 76 -8.67 9.47 3.27
N ARG A 77 -8.52 8.15 3.15
CA ARG A 77 -7.57 7.36 3.94
C ARG A 77 -6.13 7.80 3.63
N ALA A 78 -5.76 7.89 2.35
CA ALA A 78 -4.42 8.32 1.95
C ALA A 78 -4.07 9.72 2.47
N GLN A 79 -5.01 10.67 2.38
CA GLN A 79 -4.83 12.03 2.90
C GLN A 79 -4.59 12.05 4.42
N ARG A 80 -5.37 11.27 5.18
CA ARG A 80 -5.21 11.18 6.65
C ARG A 80 -3.84 10.67 7.08
N HIS A 81 -3.25 9.78 6.29
CA HIS A 81 -1.91 9.20 6.53
C HIS A 81 -0.77 10.00 5.86
N GLY A 82 -1.05 11.16 5.26
CA GLY A 82 -0.03 12.01 4.63
C GLY A 82 0.61 11.39 3.38
N LEU A 83 -0.12 10.51 2.70
CA LEU A 83 0.31 9.88 1.46
C LEU A 83 -0.14 10.75 0.28
N THR A 84 0.81 11.16 -0.54
CA THR A 84 0.62 12.18 -1.58
C THR A 84 1.13 11.75 -2.95
N LYS A 85 1.75 10.56 -3.03
CA LYS A 85 2.31 10.01 -4.26
C LYS A 85 1.88 8.57 -4.48
N ILE A 86 1.86 8.18 -5.74
CA ILE A 86 1.87 6.78 -6.14
C ILE A 86 3.29 6.39 -6.51
N GLY A 87 3.74 5.27 -5.98
CA GLY A 87 4.94 4.57 -6.42
C GLY A 87 4.57 3.35 -7.25
N VAL A 88 5.20 3.19 -8.40
CA VAL A 88 5.04 2.02 -9.26
C VAL A 88 6.38 1.34 -9.45
N ILE A 89 6.42 0.06 -9.11
CA ILE A 89 7.55 -0.82 -9.36
C ILE A 89 7.27 -1.65 -10.59
N GLN A 90 8.18 -1.59 -11.55
CA GLN A 90 8.32 -2.60 -12.60
C GLN A 90 9.41 -3.58 -12.19
N TYR A 91 9.08 -4.86 -12.10
CA TYR A 91 10.05 -5.92 -11.87
C TYR A 91 10.54 -6.49 -13.20
N CYS A 92 11.84 -6.76 -13.25
CA CYS A 92 12.57 -7.25 -14.39
C CYS A 92 13.33 -8.53 -14.03
N ASP A 93 12.76 -9.68 -14.39
CA ASP A 93 13.34 -10.98 -14.04
C ASP A 93 14.30 -11.48 -15.11
N SER A 94 15.45 -11.99 -14.69
CA SER A 94 16.40 -12.73 -15.54
C SER A 94 16.11 -14.22 -15.48
N ASN A 95 16.38 -14.96 -16.54
CA ASN A 95 16.17 -16.42 -16.56
C ASN A 95 17.18 -17.25 -15.71
N GLY A 96 18.02 -16.62 -14.88
CA GLY A 96 19.20 -17.28 -14.33
C GLY A 96 20.20 -17.65 -15.43
N GLY A 97 21.47 -17.86 -15.08
CA GLY A 97 22.47 -18.29 -16.07
C GLY A 97 22.47 -19.79 -16.27
N LEU A 98 22.83 -20.25 -17.48
CA LEU A 98 22.95 -21.67 -17.88
C LEU A 98 23.90 -22.49 -16.98
N PHE A 99 24.70 -21.83 -16.13
CA PHE A 99 25.70 -22.44 -15.24
C PHE A 99 25.43 -22.18 -13.75
N GLY A 100 24.17 -22.03 -13.34
CA GLY A 100 23.82 -21.91 -11.92
C GLY A 100 24.10 -20.54 -11.29
N THR A 101 24.30 -19.49 -12.11
CA THR A 101 24.37 -18.13 -11.55
C THR A 101 22.99 -17.69 -11.09
N GLN A 102 22.90 -17.17 -9.87
CA GLN A 102 21.64 -16.72 -9.27
C GLN A 102 20.89 -15.73 -10.18
N PRO A 103 19.54 -15.73 -10.15
CA PRO A 103 18.73 -14.73 -10.83
C PRO A 103 19.19 -13.32 -10.46
N MET A 104 19.50 -12.52 -11.48
CA MET A 104 19.96 -11.14 -11.35
C MET A 104 18.79 -10.18 -11.61
N GLY A 105 17.64 -10.39 -10.97
CA GLY A 105 16.47 -9.51 -11.12
C GLY A 105 16.79 -8.04 -10.79
N THR A 106 16.03 -7.11 -11.37
CA THR A 106 16.09 -5.68 -10.99
C THR A 106 14.69 -5.11 -10.96
N ASP A 107 14.54 -3.97 -10.31
CA ASP A 107 13.34 -3.16 -10.34
C ASP A 107 13.63 -1.78 -10.95
N ASN A 108 12.59 -1.20 -11.54
CA ASN A 108 12.54 0.20 -11.93
C ASN A 108 11.39 0.86 -11.18
N TRP A 109 11.64 2.01 -10.58
CA TRP A 109 10.63 2.80 -9.89
C TRP A 109 10.21 4.02 -10.71
N ALA A 110 8.93 4.33 -10.63
CA ALA A 110 8.38 5.59 -11.08
C ALA A 110 7.43 6.14 -10.01
N TYR A 111 7.33 7.46 -9.92
CA TYR A 111 6.46 8.14 -8.98
C TYR A 111 5.60 9.18 -9.68
N ALA A 112 4.37 9.33 -9.23
CA ALA A 112 3.44 10.36 -9.66
C ALA A 112 2.68 10.94 -8.46
N PRO A 113 2.13 12.17 -8.55
CA PRO A 113 1.18 12.66 -7.56
C PRO A 113 0.00 11.68 -7.39
N LEU A 114 -0.51 11.55 -6.16
CA LEU A 114 -1.72 10.80 -5.86
C LEU A 114 -2.93 11.76 -5.95
N ASP A 115 -3.38 12.04 -7.16
CA ASP A 115 -4.42 13.03 -7.47
C ASP A 115 -5.60 12.50 -8.31
N LYS A 116 -5.46 11.31 -8.87
CA LYS A 116 -6.49 10.62 -9.67
C LYS A 116 -7.07 9.42 -8.94
N PHE A 117 -8.39 9.31 -8.96
CA PHE A 117 -9.14 8.30 -8.22
C PHE A 117 -10.40 7.89 -8.98
N GLY A 118 -10.70 6.60 -9.01
CA GLY A 118 -11.86 6.04 -9.70
C GLY A 118 -11.58 5.63 -11.15
N PRO A 119 -12.57 5.00 -11.81
CA PRO A 119 -12.42 4.38 -13.12
C PRO A 119 -12.24 5.39 -14.28
N ASP A 120 -12.70 6.64 -14.11
CA ASP A 120 -12.60 7.65 -15.17
C ASP A 120 -11.29 8.45 -15.12
N GLN A 121 -10.41 8.16 -14.16
CA GLN A 121 -9.17 8.89 -13.94
C GLN A 121 -7.97 7.94 -13.90
N PRO A 122 -7.58 7.34 -15.03
CA PRO A 122 -6.41 6.46 -15.08
C PRO A 122 -5.10 7.22 -14.84
N TYR A 123 -4.19 6.55 -14.15
CA TYR A 123 -2.77 6.85 -14.26
C TYR A 123 -2.22 6.26 -15.54
N LYS A 124 -1.25 6.95 -16.15
CA LYS A 124 -0.37 6.40 -17.18
C LYS A 124 1.06 6.67 -16.75
N ILE A 125 1.71 5.65 -16.20
CA ILE A 125 3.04 5.76 -15.62
C ILE A 125 4.08 5.33 -16.64
N LYS A 126 5.06 6.20 -16.87
CA LYS A 126 6.24 5.92 -17.70
C LYS A 126 7.38 5.45 -16.80
N VAL A 127 7.99 4.33 -17.14
CA VAL A 127 9.15 3.77 -16.45
C VAL A 127 10.20 3.34 -17.47
N ASN A 128 11.48 3.39 -17.10
CA ASN A 128 12.56 2.89 -17.97
C ASN A 128 12.32 1.42 -18.33
N ARG A 129 12.80 0.98 -19.49
CA ARG A 129 12.84 -0.45 -19.81
C ARG A 129 13.70 -1.25 -18.82
N CYS A 130 13.54 -2.57 -18.83
CA CYS A 130 14.46 -3.47 -18.17
C CYS A 130 15.88 -3.37 -18.73
N LYS A 131 16.87 -3.51 -17.83
CA LYS A 131 18.29 -3.43 -18.19
C LYS A 131 18.67 -4.56 -19.15
N LYS A 132 19.48 -4.24 -20.17
CA LYS A 132 19.95 -5.22 -21.19
C LYS A 132 20.77 -6.36 -20.58
N ARG A 133 21.59 -6.07 -19.58
CA ARG A 133 22.49 -7.04 -18.93
C ARG A 133 21.69 -8.15 -18.24
N TYR A 134 22.22 -9.38 -18.27
CA TYR A 134 21.64 -10.58 -17.65
C TYR A 134 20.28 -11.00 -18.22
N ASN A 135 19.97 -10.60 -19.45
CA ASN A 135 18.76 -10.99 -20.15
C ASN A 135 17.47 -10.83 -19.33
N ARG A 136 17.31 -9.68 -18.67
CA ARG A 136 16.15 -9.38 -17.81
C ARG A 136 14.93 -8.95 -18.62
N HIS A 137 13.75 -9.43 -18.32
CA HIS A 137 12.53 -9.07 -19.04
C HIS A 137 11.46 -8.58 -18.08
N VAL A 138 10.53 -7.76 -18.58
CA VAL A 138 9.40 -7.30 -17.77
C VAL A 138 8.63 -8.51 -17.29
N SER A 139 8.38 -8.63 -15.98
CA SER A 139 7.67 -9.78 -15.42
C SER A 139 6.42 -9.39 -14.67
N LYS A 140 6.46 -8.32 -13.88
CA LYS A 140 5.35 -7.91 -13.02
C LYS A 140 5.38 -6.45 -12.62
N TYR A 141 4.24 -5.92 -12.18
CA TYR A 141 4.10 -4.58 -11.62
C TYR A 141 3.51 -4.61 -10.21
N GLN A 142 3.91 -3.64 -9.39
CA GLN A 142 3.35 -3.41 -8.07
C GLN A 142 3.14 -1.91 -7.85
N VAL A 143 2.00 -1.56 -7.26
CA VAL A 143 1.64 -0.19 -6.92
C VAL A 143 1.70 0.01 -5.41
N TYR A 144 2.14 1.20 -4.99
CA TYR A 144 2.21 1.64 -3.61
C TYR A 144 1.66 3.06 -3.49
N LEU A 145 1.11 3.37 -2.32
CA LEU A 145 0.96 4.75 -1.89
C LEU A 145 2.22 5.18 -1.15
N CYS A 146 2.66 6.42 -1.35
CA CYS A 146 3.91 6.94 -0.82
C CYS A 146 3.72 8.37 -0.33
N ASN A 147 4.58 8.81 0.58
CA ASN A 147 4.63 10.19 1.02
C ASN A 147 5.46 11.07 0.06
N GLU A 148 5.56 12.36 0.35
CA GLU A 148 6.33 13.33 -0.44
C GLU A 148 7.81 12.96 -0.63
N LYS A 149 8.40 12.22 0.31
CA LYS A 149 9.80 11.79 0.25
C LYS A 149 9.99 10.49 -0.54
N ASN A 150 8.96 10.04 -1.28
CA ASN A 150 8.91 8.76 -1.99
C ASN A 150 9.05 7.54 -1.06
N TRP A 151 8.81 7.70 0.23
CA TRP A 151 8.77 6.57 1.16
C TRP A 151 7.37 5.96 1.15
N CYS A 152 7.31 4.65 0.87
CA CYS A 152 6.06 3.92 0.68
C CYS A 152 5.77 2.89 1.80
N GLY A 153 6.66 2.73 2.79
CA GLY A 153 6.47 1.83 3.93
C GLY A 153 5.86 0.47 3.56
N THR A 154 4.73 0.14 4.19
CA THR A 154 3.93 -1.06 3.94
C THR A 154 2.64 -0.77 3.18
N THR A 155 2.47 0.44 2.62
CA THR A 155 1.23 0.89 1.96
C THR A 155 1.15 0.40 0.52
N ARG A 156 1.26 -0.93 0.38
CA ARG A 156 1.13 -1.66 -0.88
C ARG A 156 -0.33 -1.64 -1.33
N CYS A 157 -0.53 -1.45 -2.63
CA CYS A 157 -1.83 -1.63 -3.22
C CYS A 157 -1.98 -3.06 -3.71
N GLY A 158 -3.00 -3.79 -3.27
CA GLY A 158 -3.34 -5.14 -3.75
C GLY A 158 -2.16 -6.10 -3.88
N PHE A 159 -2.31 -7.03 -4.82
CA PHE A 159 -1.34 -8.08 -5.12
C PHE A 159 -0.53 -7.76 -6.38
N THR A 160 0.62 -8.41 -6.54
CA THR A 160 1.52 -8.14 -7.66
C THR A 160 0.87 -8.55 -8.99
N ARG A 161 0.90 -7.68 -10.00
CA ARG A 161 0.35 -7.99 -11.34
C ARG A 161 1.39 -8.63 -12.22
N LYS A 162 1.28 -9.94 -12.47
CA LYS A 162 2.09 -10.63 -13.48
C LYS A 162 1.72 -10.17 -14.89
N VAL A 163 2.72 -10.03 -15.75
CA VAL A 163 2.57 -9.55 -17.12
C VAL A 163 3.09 -10.59 -18.10
N CYS A 164 2.30 -10.86 -19.14
CA CYS A 164 2.67 -11.73 -20.24
C CYS A 164 2.72 -10.96 -21.56
N PRO A 165 3.90 -10.46 -21.94
CA PRO A 165 4.10 -9.95 -23.28
C PRO A 165 4.06 -11.07 -24.33
N PRO A 166 3.78 -10.76 -25.60
CA PRO A 166 3.76 -11.76 -26.68
C PRO A 166 5.12 -12.44 -26.88
N GLU A 167 6.20 -11.78 -26.48
CA GLU A 167 7.56 -12.31 -26.47
C GLU A 167 8.35 -11.72 -25.30
N LYS A 168 9.49 -12.34 -24.98
CA LYS A 168 10.39 -11.86 -23.93
C LYS A 168 10.93 -10.48 -24.29
N THR A 169 10.38 -9.43 -23.68
CA THR A 169 10.72 -8.03 -23.98
C THR A 169 11.29 -7.29 -22.77
N LYS A 170 11.99 -6.18 -23.04
CA LYS A 170 12.48 -5.25 -22.02
C LYS A 170 11.46 -4.14 -21.71
N ALA A 171 10.47 -3.96 -22.58
CA ALA A 171 9.52 -2.87 -22.51
C ALA A 171 8.13 -3.28 -23.02
N VAL A 172 7.09 -2.85 -22.30
CA VAL A 172 5.67 -3.15 -22.59
C VAL A 172 4.82 -1.89 -22.46
N ASP A 173 3.64 -1.88 -23.08
CA ASP A 173 2.58 -0.90 -22.81
C ASP A 173 1.39 -1.62 -22.20
N LEU A 174 1.37 -1.71 -20.86
CA LEU A 174 0.36 -2.45 -20.12
C LEU A 174 -0.84 -1.56 -19.81
N VAL A 175 -2.04 -2.04 -20.14
CA VAL A 175 -3.32 -1.48 -19.68
C VAL A 175 -3.99 -2.48 -18.76
N ASP A 176 -4.21 -2.08 -17.51
CA ASP A 176 -4.91 -2.85 -16.50
C ASP A 176 -6.25 -2.18 -16.18
N ASN A 177 -7.32 -2.88 -16.54
CA ASN A 177 -8.68 -2.39 -16.38
C ASN A 177 -9.19 -2.54 -14.94
N GLU A 178 -8.43 -3.19 -14.07
CA GLU A 178 -8.83 -3.41 -12.71
C GLU A 178 -8.27 -2.35 -11.79
N SER A 179 -9.14 -1.83 -10.93
CA SER A 179 -8.74 -0.86 -9.91
C SER A 179 -7.87 -1.52 -8.84
N TRP A 180 -6.83 -0.80 -8.45
CA TRP A 180 -6.03 -1.13 -7.29
C TRP A 180 -6.72 -0.65 -6.01
N ILE A 181 -6.79 -1.55 -5.03
CA ILE A 181 -7.26 -1.29 -3.67
C ILE A 181 -6.04 -1.34 -2.76
N CYS A 182 -5.86 -0.37 -1.86
CA CYS A 182 -4.63 -0.25 -1.07
C CYS A 182 -4.83 -0.52 0.41
N SER A 183 -3.93 -1.32 1.00
CA SER A 183 -3.85 -1.46 2.45
C SER A 183 -3.16 -0.23 3.02
N LEU A 184 -3.83 0.44 3.96
CA LEU A 184 -3.37 1.65 4.64
C LEU A 184 -3.38 1.47 6.15
#